data_AF-A0A1C6IQ95-F1
#
_entry.id   AF-A0A1C6IQ95-F1
#
_cell.length_a   1.000
_cell.length_b   1.000
_cell.length_c   1.000
_cell.angle_alpha   90.00
_cell.angle_beta   90.00
_cell.angle_gamma   90.00
#
_symmetry.space_group_name_H-M   'P 1'
#
loop_
_entity.id
_entity.type
_entity.pdbx_description
1 polymer ?
#
loop_
_entity_poly.entity_id
_entity_poly.type
_entity_poly.pdbx_seq_one_letter_code
_entity_poly.pdbx_strand_id
1 'polypeptide(L)'
;MGKKAAKQIDFARKHEEDLRRLRGLRLLDDDFMQKVFEDKACTELLLQIILKRADLKVLHVNGQQDIKNLQGRSVTLDILAVDTDNKVYNIEIQRSDKGAAVKRARYNSSLIDSNVTEPGEQYENLCESYIIFITENDIMKEGLPIYHVDRTVIETGKLFGDEAHIIYVNSQIQDESALGKLMYDFYCTDAGKMNYKILADRVRYFKEDEKGVATMSRVMEEMRNETERAKAIKDAKGMLESGKLTYEEIAKIAELTIDEVRALDKKVTA
;
A
#
# COMPACT_ATOMS: atom_id res chain seq x y z
N MET A 1 11.32 9.97 41.76
CA MET A 1 11.11 8.94 40.71
C MET A 1 11.71 9.46 39.42
N GLY A 2 12.74 8.80 38.88
CA GLY A 2 13.62 9.37 37.85
C GLY A 2 13.07 9.30 36.42
N LYS A 3 13.51 10.23 35.54
CA LYS A 3 13.14 10.33 34.11
C LYS A 3 13.21 9.01 33.34
N LYS A 4 14.08 8.07 33.74
CA LYS A 4 14.25 6.75 33.13
C LYS A 4 13.04 5.84 33.36
N ALA A 5 12.45 5.85 34.56
CA ALA A 5 11.25 5.08 34.87
C ALA A 5 10.01 5.63 34.14
N ALA A 6 9.91 6.97 34.02
CA ALA A 6 8.82 7.60 33.27
C ALA A 6 8.86 7.27 31.76
N LYS A 7 10.05 7.28 31.13
CA LYS A 7 10.23 6.87 29.73
C LYS A 7 9.88 5.38 29.51
N GLN A 8 10.22 4.52 30.46
CA GLN A 8 9.96 3.08 30.36
C GLN A 8 8.46 2.76 30.47
N ILE A 9 7.73 3.49 31.32
CA ILE A 9 6.27 3.40 31.45
C ILE A 9 5.57 3.89 30.16
N ASP A 10 6.05 4.99 29.57
CA ASP A 10 5.47 5.51 28.32
C ASP A 10 5.69 4.54 27.14
N PHE A 11 6.87 3.90 27.06
CA PHE A 11 7.15 2.88 26.04
C PHE A 11 6.22 1.67 26.16
N ALA A 12 6.05 1.13 27.37
CA ALA A 12 5.16 0.00 27.62
C ALA A 12 3.70 0.31 27.27
N ARG A 13 3.23 1.53 27.60
CA ARG A 13 1.88 2.00 27.25
C ARG A 13 1.70 2.13 25.73
N LYS A 14 2.66 2.77 25.04
CA LYS A 14 2.63 2.90 23.57
C LYS A 14 2.63 1.53 22.88
N HIS A 15 3.43 0.58 23.39
CA HIS A 15 3.45 -0.78 22.88
C HIS A 15 2.11 -1.50 23.07
N GLU A 16 1.46 -1.37 24.23
CA GLU A 16 0.12 -1.95 24.46
C GLU A 16 -0.93 -1.33 23.51
N GLU A 17 -0.85 -0.03 23.24
CA GLU A 17 -1.71 0.66 22.27
C GLU A 17 -1.49 0.13 20.84
N ASP A 18 -0.24 -0.10 20.43
CA ASP A 18 0.09 -0.69 19.13
C ASP A 18 -0.51 -2.10 18.99
N LEU A 19 -0.39 -2.94 20.03
CA LEU A 19 -0.99 -4.28 20.02
C LEU A 19 -2.52 -4.22 19.91
N ARG A 20 -3.17 -3.25 20.54
CA ARG A 20 -4.63 -3.04 20.40
C ARG A 20 -4.98 -2.61 18.98
N ARG A 21 -4.18 -1.74 18.36
CA ARG A 21 -4.36 -1.31 16.97
C ARG A 21 -4.19 -2.48 16.00
N LEU A 22 -3.14 -3.28 16.18
CA LEU A 22 -2.85 -4.47 15.37
C LEU A 22 -4.03 -5.44 15.28
N ARG A 23 -4.70 -5.70 16.41
CA ARG A 23 -5.90 -6.55 16.44
C ARG A 23 -7.02 -6.00 15.56
N GLY A 24 -7.15 -4.68 15.48
CA GLY A 24 -8.17 -3.99 14.70
C GLY A 24 -7.87 -3.82 13.22
N LEU A 25 -6.65 -4.14 12.74
CA LEU A 25 -6.28 -3.97 11.33
C LEU A 25 -7.03 -4.94 10.42
N ARG A 26 -7.38 -4.48 9.24
CA ARG A 26 -8.05 -5.20 8.16
C ARG A 26 -7.09 -5.34 6.98
N LEU A 27 -7.38 -6.21 6.01
CA LEU A 27 -6.59 -6.24 4.76
C LEU A 27 -6.85 -5.02 3.87
N LEU A 28 -7.74 -4.11 4.26
CA LEU A 28 -7.89 -2.80 3.66
C LEU A 28 -6.92 -1.74 4.24
N ASP A 29 -6.20 -2.06 5.32
CA ASP A 29 -5.23 -1.13 5.92
C ASP A 29 -3.84 -1.39 5.32
N ASP A 30 -3.34 -0.40 4.57
CA ASP A 30 -2.18 -0.49 3.66
C ASP A 30 -0.99 -1.23 4.28
N ASP A 31 -0.52 -0.82 5.46
CA ASP A 31 0.68 -1.39 6.09
C ASP A 31 0.52 -2.86 6.52
N PHE A 32 -0.69 -3.22 6.97
CA PHE A 32 -0.98 -4.60 7.35
C PHE A 32 -1.07 -5.48 6.11
N MET A 33 -1.74 -4.95 5.10
CA MET A 33 -1.97 -5.65 3.86
C MET A 33 -0.67 -5.95 3.12
N GLN A 34 0.22 -4.97 3.01
CA GLN A 34 1.55 -5.16 2.40
C GLN A 34 2.27 -6.37 3.02
N LYS A 35 2.28 -6.50 4.36
CA LYS A 35 2.92 -7.63 5.06
C LYS A 35 2.24 -8.98 4.82
N VAL A 36 0.92 -8.98 4.68
CA VAL A 36 0.14 -10.19 4.38
C VAL A 36 0.47 -10.67 2.96
N PHE A 37 0.46 -9.79 1.97
CA PHE A 37 0.62 -10.13 0.55
C PHE A 37 2.07 -10.13 0.03
N GLU A 38 3.06 -9.79 0.86
CA GLU A 38 4.45 -10.25 0.66
C GLU A 38 4.55 -11.79 0.59
N ASP A 39 3.54 -12.51 1.12
CA ASP A 39 3.42 -13.95 0.92
C ASP A 39 2.87 -14.28 -0.46
N LYS A 40 3.66 -15.04 -1.21
CA LYS A 40 3.35 -15.49 -2.57
C LYS A 40 2.04 -16.27 -2.69
N ALA A 41 1.71 -17.13 -1.72
CA ALA A 41 0.49 -17.92 -1.77
C ALA A 41 -0.76 -17.07 -1.52
N CYS A 42 -0.65 -16.06 -0.65
CA CYS A 42 -1.72 -15.09 -0.44
C CYS A 42 -2.00 -14.27 -1.72
N THR A 43 -0.95 -13.78 -2.37
CA THR A 43 -1.07 -13.00 -3.62
C THR A 43 -1.54 -13.85 -4.80
N GLU A 44 -1.08 -15.10 -4.88
CA GLU A 44 -1.58 -16.05 -5.88
C GLU A 44 -3.09 -16.28 -5.72
N LEU A 45 -3.57 -16.58 -4.51
CA LEU A 45 -5.00 -16.77 -4.24
C LEU A 45 -5.81 -15.54 -4.66
N LEU A 46 -5.34 -14.34 -4.30
CA LEU A 46 -5.97 -13.07 -4.65
C LEU A 46 -6.14 -12.92 -6.17
N LEU A 47 -5.05 -13.11 -6.93
CA LEU A 47 -5.06 -12.98 -8.38
C LEU A 47 -5.91 -14.07 -9.05
N GLN A 48 -5.84 -15.31 -8.59
CA GLN A 48 -6.65 -16.43 -9.11
C GLN A 48 -8.15 -16.13 -8.98
N ILE A 49 -8.58 -15.53 -7.86
CA ILE A 49 -9.99 -15.17 -7.63
C ILE A 49 -10.40 -13.99 -8.50
N ILE A 50 -9.61 -12.90 -8.51
CA ILE A 50 -9.94 -11.67 -9.27
C ILE A 50 -10.01 -11.97 -10.77
N LEU A 51 -9.01 -12.68 -11.30
CA LEU A 51 -8.87 -12.96 -12.73
C LEU A 51 -9.58 -14.24 -13.16
N LYS A 52 -10.16 -15.00 -12.23
CA LYS A 52 -10.80 -16.32 -12.47
C LYS A 52 -9.86 -17.30 -13.19
N ARG A 53 -8.58 -17.29 -12.80
CA ARG A 53 -7.48 -18.04 -13.42
C ARG A 53 -6.88 -19.01 -12.42
N ALA A 54 -7.50 -20.16 -12.19
CA ALA A 54 -7.02 -21.15 -11.22
C ALA A 54 -5.63 -21.74 -11.56
N ASP A 55 -5.19 -21.57 -12.79
CA ASP A 55 -3.88 -21.97 -13.30
C ASP A 55 -2.78 -20.93 -13.06
N LEU A 56 -3.13 -19.68 -12.67
CA LEU A 56 -2.15 -18.63 -12.39
C LEU A 56 -1.22 -19.04 -11.26
N LYS A 57 0.09 -18.94 -11.51
CA LYS A 57 1.15 -19.17 -10.52
C LYS A 57 2.02 -17.95 -10.40
N VAL A 58 2.00 -17.33 -9.21
CA VAL A 58 2.88 -16.19 -8.96
C VAL A 58 4.31 -16.71 -8.98
N LEU A 59 5.24 -16.01 -9.62
CA LEU A 59 6.67 -16.29 -9.58
C LEU A 59 7.33 -15.47 -8.47
N HIS A 60 7.12 -14.15 -8.51
CA HIS A 60 7.67 -13.17 -7.58
C HIS A 60 6.57 -12.24 -7.04
N VAL A 61 6.73 -11.80 -5.80
CA VAL A 61 5.90 -10.75 -5.20
C VAL A 61 6.73 -9.85 -4.29
N ASN A 62 6.51 -8.55 -4.43
CA ASN A 62 7.11 -7.52 -3.59
C ASN A 62 5.98 -6.69 -2.98
N GLY A 63 5.86 -6.71 -1.65
CA GLY A 63 5.07 -5.72 -0.92
C GLY A 63 5.87 -4.43 -0.83
N GLN A 64 5.27 -3.33 -1.27
CA GLN A 64 5.85 -2.00 -1.38
C GLN A 64 7.05 -1.93 -2.35
N GLN A 65 6.81 -1.42 -3.56
CA GLN A 65 7.87 -1.19 -4.56
C GLN A 65 8.02 0.29 -4.92
N ASP A 66 9.15 0.87 -4.52
CA ASP A 66 9.51 2.23 -4.91
C ASP A 66 10.05 2.27 -6.34
N ILE A 67 9.28 2.89 -7.23
CA ILE A 67 9.68 3.19 -8.60
C ILE A 67 10.16 4.64 -8.63
N LYS A 68 11.48 4.81 -8.73
CA LYS A 68 12.12 6.13 -8.85
C LYS A 68 12.12 6.59 -10.29
N ASN A 69 11.47 7.72 -10.55
CA ASN A 69 11.60 8.42 -11.82
C ASN A 69 12.57 9.59 -11.66
N LEU A 70 13.65 9.60 -12.46
CA LEU A 70 14.69 10.62 -12.38
C LEU A 70 14.23 12.00 -12.88
N GLN A 71 13.24 12.05 -13.77
CA GLN A 71 12.75 13.30 -14.38
C GLN A 71 11.28 13.60 -14.04
N GLY A 72 10.56 12.61 -13.51
CA GLY A 72 9.12 12.69 -13.23
C GLY A 72 8.76 12.40 -11.77
N ARG A 73 7.49 12.09 -11.53
CA ARG A 73 7.04 11.69 -10.19
C ARG A 73 7.50 10.26 -9.91
N SER A 74 7.96 10.01 -8.70
CA SER A 74 8.17 8.64 -8.22
C SER A 74 6.84 8.11 -7.67
N VAL A 75 6.64 6.80 -7.70
CA VAL A 75 5.48 6.15 -7.10
C VAL A 75 5.96 5.00 -6.22
N THR A 76 5.21 4.72 -5.17
CA THR A 76 5.35 3.51 -4.37
C THR A 76 4.12 2.67 -4.68
N LEU A 77 4.34 1.49 -5.26
CA LEU A 77 3.27 0.53 -5.56
C LEU A 77 3.01 -0.33 -4.32
N ASP A 78 1.75 -0.61 -4.00
CA ASP A 78 1.41 -1.36 -2.79
C ASP A 78 1.88 -2.83 -2.90
N ILE A 79 1.54 -3.51 -4.00
CA ILE A 79 2.05 -4.85 -4.31
C ILE A 79 2.39 -4.93 -5.79
N LEU A 80 3.60 -5.39 -6.12
CA LEU A 80 3.95 -5.81 -7.48
C LEU A 80 4.18 -7.32 -7.49
N ALA A 81 3.45 -8.03 -8.36
CA ALA A 81 3.62 -9.46 -8.57
C ALA A 81 3.89 -9.76 -10.04
N VAL A 82 4.62 -10.85 -10.29
CA VAL A 82 4.90 -11.37 -11.62
C VAL A 82 4.56 -12.85 -11.61
N ASP A 83 3.83 -13.37 -12.61
CA ASP A 83 3.52 -14.79 -12.73
C ASP A 83 4.55 -15.58 -13.55
N THR A 84 4.32 -16.88 -13.73
CA THR A 84 5.18 -17.76 -14.52
C THR A 84 5.14 -17.52 -16.02
N ASP A 85 4.13 -16.80 -16.52
CA ASP A 85 3.97 -16.40 -17.91
C ASP A 85 4.52 -14.98 -18.16
N ASN A 86 5.24 -14.42 -17.18
CA ASN A 86 5.82 -13.07 -17.18
C ASN A 86 4.78 -11.93 -17.25
N LYS A 87 3.54 -12.19 -16.83
CA LYS A 87 2.52 -11.15 -16.67
C LYS A 87 2.74 -10.39 -15.37
N VAL A 88 2.53 -9.08 -15.41
CA VAL A 88 2.81 -8.18 -14.28
C VAL A 88 1.52 -7.65 -13.68
N TYR A 89 1.43 -7.69 -12.35
CA TYR A 89 0.26 -7.27 -11.58
C TYR A 89 0.67 -6.21 -10.57
N ASN A 90 0.17 -5.00 -10.75
CA ASN A 90 0.18 -3.98 -9.70
C ASN A 90 -1.16 -3.97 -8.99
N ILE A 91 -1.15 -4.31 -7.72
CA ILE A 91 -2.34 -4.35 -6.87
C ILE A 91 -2.25 -3.19 -5.89
N GLU A 92 -3.25 -2.31 -5.94
CA GLU A 92 -3.35 -1.08 -5.18
C GLU A 92 -4.58 -1.16 -4.28
N ILE A 93 -4.43 -0.91 -2.99
CA ILE A 93 -5.56 -0.92 -2.05
C ILE A 93 -5.87 0.49 -1.61
N GLN A 94 -7.14 0.89 -1.75
CA GLN A 94 -7.52 2.28 -1.56
C GLN A 94 -8.78 2.41 -0.71
N ARG A 95 -8.58 2.92 0.51
CA ARG A 95 -9.68 3.31 1.41
C ARG A 95 -10.33 4.64 1.03
N SER A 96 -9.57 5.52 0.37
CA SER A 96 -10.06 6.82 -0.10
C SER A 96 -10.18 6.84 -1.61
N ASP A 97 -11.33 7.29 -2.11
CA ASP A 97 -11.61 7.39 -3.54
C ASP A 97 -10.59 8.24 -4.31
N LYS A 98 -9.99 9.23 -3.63
CA LYS A 98 -8.95 10.09 -4.22
C LYS A 98 -7.72 9.30 -4.65
N GLY A 99 -7.42 8.22 -3.95
CA GLY A 99 -6.30 7.33 -4.26
C GLY A 99 -6.57 6.41 -5.45
N ALA A 100 -7.82 6.15 -5.81
CA ALA A 100 -8.20 5.22 -6.87
C ALA A 100 -8.49 5.91 -8.22
N ALA A 101 -8.05 7.16 -8.40
CA ALA A 101 -8.38 7.95 -9.59
C ALA A 101 -7.91 7.26 -10.90
N VAL A 102 -8.75 7.27 -11.94
CA VAL A 102 -8.47 6.63 -13.24
C VAL A 102 -7.16 7.12 -13.91
N LYS A 103 -6.75 8.36 -13.65
CA LYS A 103 -5.47 8.90 -14.15
C LYS A 103 -4.26 8.28 -13.44
N ARG A 104 -4.40 7.86 -12.17
CA ARG A 104 -3.37 7.11 -11.43
C ARG A 104 -3.21 5.72 -12.03
N ALA A 105 -4.31 5.05 -12.37
CA ALA A 105 -4.25 3.75 -13.03
C ALA A 105 -3.40 3.79 -14.32
N ARG A 106 -3.70 4.76 -15.20
CA ARG A 106 -2.90 5.00 -16.42
C ARG A 106 -1.44 5.34 -16.12
N TYR A 107 -1.20 6.15 -15.10
CA TYR A 107 0.15 6.55 -14.72
C TYR A 107 0.99 5.37 -14.20
N ASN A 108 0.40 4.54 -13.35
CA ASN A 108 1.04 3.34 -12.83
C ASN A 108 1.37 2.35 -13.95
N SER A 109 0.45 2.11 -14.88
CA SER A 109 0.71 1.29 -16.08
C SER A 109 1.93 1.79 -16.85
N SER A 110 1.99 3.09 -17.18
CA SER A 110 3.16 3.67 -17.85
C SER A 110 4.47 3.49 -17.07
N LEU A 111 4.43 3.57 -15.74
CA LEU A 111 5.62 3.40 -14.92
C LEU A 111 6.09 1.95 -14.87
N ILE A 112 5.17 0.99 -14.82
CA ILE A 112 5.49 -0.43 -14.87
C ILE A 112 6.19 -0.73 -16.19
N ASP A 113 5.56 -0.38 -17.32
CA ASP A 113 6.11 -0.60 -18.67
C ASP A 113 7.52 -0.03 -18.81
N SER A 114 7.78 1.14 -18.20
CA SER A 114 9.08 1.81 -18.25
C SER A 114 10.16 1.18 -17.35
N ASN A 115 9.78 0.41 -16.33
CA ASN A 115 10.72 -0.15 -15.33
C ASN A 115 10.88 -1.67 -15.43
N VAL A 116 9.96 -2.36 -16.10
CA VAL A 116 10.06 -3.79 -16.39
C VAL A 116 10.77 -4.08 -17.72
N THR A 117 11.01 -3.06 -18.54
CA THR A 117 11.76 -3.19 -19.80
C THR A 117 13.20 -2.71 -19.68
N GLU A 118 14.09 -3.37 -20.42
CA GLU A 118 15.48 -2.93 -20.55
C GLU A 118 15.66 -1.94 -21.73
N PRO A 119 16.65 -1.02 -21.65
CA PRO A 119 16.94 -0.11 -22.76
C PRO A 119 17.24 -0.85 -24.06
N GLY A 120 16.42 -0.60 -25.09
CA GLY A 120 16.58 -1.20 -26.41
C GLY A 120 15.72 -2.44 -26.68
N GLU A 121 14.91 -2.87 -25.71
CA GLU A 121 13.87 -3.86 -25.96
C GLU A 121 12.82 -3.36 -26.96
N GLN A 122 12.29 -4.30 -27.75
CA GLN A 122 11.23 -4.01 -28.71
C GLN A 122 9.87 -3.94 -27.98
N TYR A 123 8.95 -3.11 -28.46
CA TYR A 123 7.65 -2.93 -27.82
C TYR A 123 6.81 -4.20 -27.79
N GLU A 124 7.02 -5.12 -28.74
CA GLU A 124 6.38 -6.43 -28.80
C GLU A 124 6.79 -7.35 -27.63
N ASN A 125 7.83 -7.00 -26.87
CA ASN A 125 8.27 -7.73 -25.68
C ASN A 125 7.73 -7.12 -24.38
N LEU A 126 6.92 -6.06 -24.45
CA LEU A 126 6.23 -5.53 -23.27
C LEU A 126 5.40 -6.64 -22.63
N CYS A 127 5.51 -6.79 -21.32
CA CYS A 127 4.70 -7.75 -20.58
C CYS A 127 3.23 -7.32 -20.57
N GLU A 128 2.33 -8.29 -20.70
CA GLU A 128 0.92 -8.08 -20.37
C GLU A 128 0.80 -7.63 -18.91
N SER A 129 0.11 -6.51 -18.69
CA SER A 129 0.10 -5.81 -17.40
C SER A 129 -1.30 -5.56 -16.88
N TYR A 130 -1.45 -5.65 -15.57
CA TYR A 130 -2.71 -5.48 -14.85
C TYR A 130 -2.54 -4.46 -13.74
N ILE A 131 -3.34 -3.39 -13.79
CA ILE A 131 -3.48 -2.45 -12.67
C ILE A 131 -4.79 -2.75 -11.96
N ILE A 132 -4.70 -3.33 -10.77
CA ILE A 132 -5.85 -3.80 -10.00
C ILE A 132 -6.02 -2.91 -8.78
N PHE A 133 -7.09 -2.12 -8.74
CA PHE A 133 -7.49 -1.37 -7.57
C PHE A 133 -8.52 -2.15 -6.75
N ILE A 134 -8.24 -2.41 -5.48
CA ILE A 134 -9.22 -2.92 -4.52
C ILE A 134 -9.66 -1.75 -3.65
N THR A 135 -10.93 -1.36 -3.74
CA THR A 135 -11.41 -0.10 -3.17
C THR A 135 -12.45 -0.32 -2.09
N GLU A 136 -12.34 0.43 -0.98
CA GLU A 136 -13.29 0.37 0.15
C GLU A 136 -14.70 0.86 -0.24
N ASN A 137 -14.80 1.72 -1.26
CA ASN A 137 -16.06 2.20 -1.81
C ASN A 137 -16.19 1.81 -3.29
N ASP A 138 -17.43 1.79 -3.79
CA ASP A 138 -17.70 1.72 -5.22
C ASP A 138 -17.31 3.04 -5.94
N ILE A 139 -16.10 3.08 -6.50
CA ILE A 139 -15.57 4.23 -7.24
C ILE A 139 -16.37 4.50 -8.52
N MET A 140 -16.86 3.44 -9.17
CA MET A 140 -17.57 3.53 -10.44
C MET A 140 -19.07 3.86 -10.23
N LYS A 141 -19.62 3.54 -9.05
CA LYS A 141 -21.00 3.82 -8.61
C LYS A 141 -22.06 3.07 -9.43
N GLU A 142 -21.71 1.88 -9.89
CA GLU A 142 -22.59 1.03 -10.71
C GLU A 142 -23.06 -0.22 -9.95
N GLY A 143 -22.65 -0.40 -8.68
CA GLY A 143 -23.11 -1.47 -7.81
C GLY A 143 -22.63 -2.87 -8.18
N LEU A 144 -21.56 -2.99 -8.98
CA LEU A 144 -20.97 -4.27 -9.36
C LEU A 144 -19.78 -4.62 -8.45
N PRO A 145 -19.48 -5.92 -8.25
CA PRO A 145 -18.33 -6.35 -7.44
C PRO A 145 -16.99 -6.10 -8.13
N ILE A 146 -16.95 -6.03 -9.46
CA ILE A 146 -15.73 -5.89 -10.24
C ILE A 146 -16.00 -5.20 -11.59
N TYR A 147 -15.06 -4.37 -12.02
CA TYR A 147 -15.06 -3.64 -13.28
C TYR A 147 -13.77 -3.92 -14.04
N HIS A 148 -13.89 -4.31 -15.31
CA HIS A 148 -12.76 -4.47 -16.22
C HIS A 148 -12.80 -3.31 -17.22
N VAL A 149 -11.66 -2.65 -17.41
CA VAL A 149 -11.52 -1.49 -18.27
C VAL A 149 -10.42 -1.79 -19.29
N ASP A 150 -10.86 -2.06 -20.51
CA ASP A 150 -10.02 -2.34 -21.67
C ASP A 150 -10.24 -1.30 -22.77
N ARG A 151 -9.22 -1.09 -23.61
CA ARG A 151 -9.30 -0.17 -24.74
C ARG A 151 -9.98 -0.84 -25.93
N THR A 152 -10.82 -0.09 -26.63
CA THR A 152 -11.50 -0.53 -27.85
C THR A 152 -11.26 0.44 -28.99
N VAL A 153 -11.29 -0.09 -30.22
CA VAL A 153 -11.29 0.70 -31.44
C VAL A 153 -12.70 1.24 -31.67
N ILE A 154 -12.87 2.56 -31.57
CA ILE A 154 -14.19 3.22 -31.54
C ILE A 154 -15.04 2.86 -32.77
N GLU A 155 -14.44 2.82 -33.95
CA GLU A 155 -15.12 2.60 -35.22
C GLU A 155 -15.61 1.16 -35.40
N THR A 156 -14.92 0.19 -34.78
CA THR A 156 -15.20 -1.24 -34.98
C THR A 156 -15.75 -1.94 -33.75
N GLY A 157 -15.66 -1.31 -32.58
CA GLY A 157 -15.99 -1.90 -31.28
C GLY A 157 -15.08 -3.05 -30.85
N LYS A 158 -14.04 -3.37 -31.62
CA LYS A 158 -13.10 -4.46 -31.29
C LYS A 158 -12.17 -4.04 -30.17
N LEU A 159 -11.74 -5.00 -29.35
CA LEU A 159 -10.65 -4.81 -28.41
C LEU A 159 -9.39 -4.35 -29.14
N PHE A 160 -8.69 -3.38 -28.55
CA PHE A 160 -7.46 -2.84 -29.11
C PHE A 160 -6.31 -3.85 -29.03
N GLY A 161 -6.28 -4.67 -27.97
CA GLY A 161 -5.34 -5.79 -27.84
C GLY A 161 -3.93 -5.36 -27.49
N ASP A 162 -3.77 -4.31 -26.70
CA ASP A 162 -2.48 -3.79 -26.22
C ASP A 162 -2.05 -4.40 -24.88
N GLU A 163 -2.74 -5.44 -24.41
CA GLU A 163 -2.35 -6.25 -23.24
C GLU A 163 -2.20 -5.44 -21.94
N ALA A 164 -2.82 -4.25 -21.88
CA ALA A 164 -2.82 -3.36 -20.73
C ALA A 164 -4.23 -3.31 -20.12
N HIS A 165 -4.37 -3.91 -18.95
CA HIS A 165 -5.65 -4.11 -18.27
C HIS A 165 -5.77 -3.24 -17.02
N ILE A 166 -6.94 -2.65 -16.79
CA ILE A 166 -7.27 -1.99 -15.53
C ILE A 166 -8.48 -2.66 -14.92
N ILE A 167 -8.38 -3.03 -13.65
CA ILE A 167 -9.44 -3.69 -12.91
C ILE A 167 -9.74 -2.88 -11.65
N TYR A 168 -11.02 -2.64 -11.38
CA TYR A 168 -11.48 -2.10 -10.10
C TYR A 168 -12.35 -3.13 -9.40
N VAL A 169 -11.96 -3.51 -8.18
CA VAL A 169 -12.70 -4.41 -7.30
C VAL A 169 -13.40 -3.58 -6.23
N ASN A 170 -14.72 -3.69 -6.19
CA ASN A 170 -15.55 -3.05 -5.18
C ASN A 170 -15.67 -3.96 -3.96
N SER A 171 -14.93 -3.63 -2.90
CA SER A 171 -14.90 -4.48 -1.69
C SER A 171 -16.15 -4.42 -0.83
N GLN A 172 -17.10 -3.51 -1.13
CA GLN A 172 -18.40 -3.45 -0.42
C GLN A 172 -19.29 -4.66 -0.72
N ILE A 173 -19.07 -5.34 -1.84
CA ILE A 173 -19.87 -6.50 -2.24
C ILE A 173 -19.28 -7.76 -1.62
N GLN A 174 -19.97 -8.30 -0.62
CA GLN A 174 -19.55 -9.47 0.17
C GLN A 174 -20.59 -10.60 0.03
N ASP A 175 -20.87 -11.00 -1.21
CA ASP A 175 -21.81 -12.08 -1.51
C ASP A 175 -21.16 -13.49 -1.41
N GLU A 176 -21.92 -14.53 -1.74
CA GLU A 176 -21.47 -15.92 -1.65
C GLU A 176 -20.46 -16.34 -2.74
N SER A 177 -20.16 -15.46 -3.70
CA SER A 177 -19.16 -15.73 -4.73
C SER A 177 -17.76 -15.84 -4.12
N ALA A 178 -16.80 -16.41 -4.87
CA ALA A 178 -15.41 -16.44 -4.44
C ALA A 178 -14.85 -15.03 -4.19
N LEU A 179 -15.21 -14.07 -5.04
CA LEU A 179 -14.80 -12.68 -4.86
C LEU A 179 -15.50 -12.04 -3.66
N GLY A 180 -16.79 -12.27 -3.45
CA GLY A 180 -17.53 -11.74 -2.30
C GLY A 180 -16.99 -12.27 -0.97
N LYS A 181 -16.67 -13.56 -0.89
CA LYS A 181 -16.00 -14.17 0.27
C LYS A 181 -14.61 -13.60 0.51
N LEU A 182 -13.88 -13.31 -0.56
CA LEU A 182 -12.56 -12.68 -0.46
C LEU A 182 -12.70 -11.25 0.07
N MET A 183 -13.69 -10.50 -0.41
CA MET A 183 -13.95 -9.15 0.09
C MET A 183 -14.44 -9.16 1.54
N TYR A 184 -15.21 -10.16 1.97
CA TYR A 184 -15.53 -10.36 3.39
C TYR A 184 -14.25 -10.50 4.23
N ASP A 185 -13.32 -11.35 3.78
CA ASP A 185 -12.03 -11.56 4.44
C ASP A 185 -11.21 -10.26 4.52
N PHE A 186 -11.33 -9.36 3.55
CA PHE A 186 -10.67 -8.06 3.58
C PHE A 186 -11.18 -7.13 4.68
N TYR A 187 -12.46 -7.24 5.07
CA TYR A 187 -13.04 -6.49 6.18
C TYR A 187 -12.88 -7.20 7.53
N CYS A 188 -12.60 -8.50 7.52
CA CYS A 188 -12.56 -9.31 8.71
C CYS A 188 -11.32 -9.00 9.55
N THR A 189 -11.51 -8.71 10.84
CA THR A 189 -10.41 -8.52 11.79
C THR A 189 -10.04 -9.83 12.50
N ASP A 190 -10.92 -10.82 12.51
CA ASP A 190 -10.78 -12.09 13.21
C ASP A 190 -10.41 -13.20 12.24
N ALA A 191 -9.18 -13.69 12.31
CA ALA A 191 -8.67 -14.76 11.47
C ALA A 191 -9.52 -16.05 11.56
N GLY A 192 -10.17 -16.31 12.70
CA GLY A 192 -11.04 -17.47 12.88
C GLY A 192 -12.34 -17.43 12.10
N LYS A 193 -12.72 -16.27 11.55
CA LYS A 193 -13.95 -16.06 10.78
C LYS A 193 -13.71 -15.91 9.28
N MET A 194 -12.46 -15.90 8.84
CA MET A 194 -12.12 -15.76 7.42
C MET A 194 -12.48 -17.02 6.63
N ASN A 195 -12.89 -16.84 5.38
CA ASN A 195 -13.29 -17.90 4.46
C ASN A 195 -12.08 -18.63 3.88
N TYR A 196 -11.01 -17.91 3.57
CA TYR A 196 -9.83 -18.46 2.93
C TYR A 196 -8.75 -18.79 3.94
N LYS A 197 -8.50 -20.08 4.15
CA LYS A 197 -7.52 -20.57 5.13
C LYS A 197 -6.12 -19.97 4.96
N ILE A 198 -5.66 -19.80 3.72
CA ILE A 198 -4.33 -19.22 3.43
C ILE A 198 -4.22 -17.81 4.01
N LEU A 199 -5.23 -16.96 3.78
CA LEU A 199 -5.29 -15.61 4.35
C LEU A 199 -5.50 -15.65 5.87
N ALA A 200 -6.40 -16.52 6.34
CA ALA A 200 -6.67 -16.70 7.77
C ALA A 200 -5.40 -17.04 8.55
N ASP A 201 -4.61 -18.01 8.08
CA ASP A 201 -3.36 -18.42 8.72
C ASP A 201 -2.34 -17.27 8.72
N ARG A 202 -2.25 -16.51 7.63
CA ARG A 202 -1.32 -15.37 7.51
C ARG A 202 -1.71 -14.21 8.42
N VAL A 203 -2.99 -13.86 8.48
CA VAL A 203 -3.53 -12.84 9.40
C VAL A 203 -3.34 -13.28 10.84
N ARG A 204 -3.60 -14.55 11.15
CA ARG A 204 -3.37 -15.14 12.47
C ARG A 204 -1.91 -15.02 12.88
N TYR A 205 -0.98 -15.36 11.99
CA TYR A 205 0.46 -15.22 12.24
C TYR A 205 0.79 -13.79 12.69
N PHE A 206 0.36 -12.76 11.95
CA PHE A 206 0.70 -11.39 12.32
C PHE A 206 -0.03 -10.84 13.55
N LYS A 207 -1.15 -11.43 13.97
CA LYS A 207 -1.96 -10.93 15.08
C LYS A 207 -1.86 -11.73 16.38
N GLU A 208 -1.51 -13.00 16.29
CA GLU A 208 -1.56 -13.97 17.40
C GLU A 208 -0.24 -14.69 17.64
N ASP A 209 0.58 -14.93 16.59
CA ASP A 209 1.88 -15.58 16.75
C ASP A 209 2.93 -14.61 17.30
N GLU A 210 3.74 -15.06 18.25
CA GLU A 210 4.74 -14.23 18.93
C GLU A 210 5.70 -13.54 17.96
N LYS A 211 6.18 -14.26 16.92
CA LYS A 211 7.13 -13.70 15.95
C LYS A 211 6.46 -12.74 14.98
N GLY A 212 5.24 -13.07 14.53
CA GLY A 212 4.46 -12.20 13.66
C GLY A 212 4.07 -10.90 14.35
N VAL A 213 3.60 -11.00 15.60
CA VAL A 213 3.28 -9.84 16.45
C VAL A 213 4.51 -8.99 16.72
N ALA A 214 5.67 -9.59 17.03
CA ALA A 214 6.91 -8.84 17.21
C ALA A 214 7.33 -8.08 15.93
N THR A 215 7.17 -8.71 14.76
CA THR A 215 7.44 -8.08 13.46
C THR A 215 6.53 -6.87 13.24
N MET A 216 5.22 -7.02 13.41
CA MET A 216 4.27 -5.92 13.26
C MET A 216 4.43 -4.82 14.31
N SER A 217 4.78 -5.18 15.54
CA SER A 217 5.05 -4.21 16.60
C SER A 217 6.22 -3.29 16.23
N ARG A 218 7.27 -3.85 15.62
CA ARG A 218 8.40 -3.06 15.09
C ARG A 218 7.96 -2.14 13.96
N VAL A 219 7.16 -2.64 13.01
CA VAL A 219 6.62 -1.83 11.91
C VAL A 219 5.80 -0.65 12.45
N MET A 220 4.90 -0.89 13.40
CA MET A 220 4.10 0.19 14.01
C MET A 220 4.94 1.21 14.78
N GLU A 221 5.99 0.74 15.47
CA GLU A 221 6.92 1.63 16.15
C GLU A 221 7.68 2.52 15.15
N GLU A 222 8.19 1.95 14.07
CA GLU A 222 8.86 2.69 12.99
C GLU A 222 7.93 3.75 12.39
N MET A 223 6.71 3.38 12.02
CA MET A 223 5.70 4.29 11.49
C MET A 223 5.33 5.43 12.46
N ARG A 224 5.20 5.11 13.76
CA ARG A 224 4.94 6.13 14.77
C ARG A 224 6.09 7.11 14.86
N ASN A 225 7.33 6.62 14.88
CA ASN A 225 8.52 7.44 14.95
C ASN A 225 8.64 8.34 13.71
N GLU A 226 8.33 7.82 12.52
CA GLU A 226 8.28 8.60 11.28
C GLU A 226 7.19 9.68 11.32
N THR A 227 6.01 9.35 11.84
CA THR A 227 4.91 10.32 11.99
C THR A 227 5.26 11.43 13.00
N GLU A 228 5.82 11.07 14.15
CA GLU A 228 6.30 12.02 15.17
C GLU A 228 7.38 12.93 14.56
N ARG A 229 8.32 12.37 13.79
CA ARG A 229 9.38 13.12 13.09
C ARG A 229 8.83 14.04 12.00
N ALA A 230 7.87 13.58 11.19
CA ALA A 230 7.24 14.39 10.15
C ALA A 230 6.47 15.58 10.75
N LYS A 231 5.79 15.36 11.88
CA LYS A 231 5.12 16.43 12.64
C LYS A 231 6.13 17.43 13.19
N ALA A 232 7.22 16.97 13.81
CA ALA A 232 8.29 17.83 14.29
C ALA A 232 8.86 18.72 13.18
N ILE A 233 9.11 18.16 12.00
CA ILE A 233 9.56 18.91 10.82
C ILE A 233 8.51 19.94 10.37
N LYS A 234 7.23 19.58 10.33
CA LYS A 234 6.15 20.49 9.96
C LYS A 234 6.02 21.65 10.93
N ASP A 235 6.05 21.37 12.23
CA ASP A 235 5.95 22.37 13.28
C ASP A 235 7.17 23.32 13.25
N ALA A 236 8.38 22.77 13.05
CA ALA A 236 9.60 23.56 12.88
C ALA A 236 9.53 24.51 11.67
N LYS A 237 8.99 24.05 10.53
CA LYS A 237 8.77 24.92 9.36
C LYS A 237 7.81 26.07 9.66
N GLY A 238 6.68 25.79 10.32
CA GLY A 238 5.74 26.84 10.72
C GLY A 238 6.35 27.85 11.70
N MET A 239 7.24 27.40 12.59
CA MET A 239 7.98 28.28 13.50
C MET A 239 9.00 29.14 12.76
N LEU A 240 9.75 28.58 11.81
CA LEU A 240 10.68 29.33 10.95
C LEU A 240 9.95 30.41 10.15
N GLU A 241 8.83 30.07 9.52
CA GLU A 241 7.98 31.01 8.77
C GLU A 241 7.46 32.17 9.64
N SER A 242 7.27 31.93 10.94
CA SER A 242 6.82 32.99 11.86
C SER A 242 7.88 34.06 12.12
N GLY A 243 9.17 33.75 11.92
CA GLY A 243 10.30 34.66 12.14
C GLY A 243 10.53 35.11 13.59
N LYS A 244 9.85 34.49 14.57
CA LYS A 244 9.83 34.95 15.97
C LYS A 244 10.80 34.22 16.90
N LEU A 245 11.32 33.07 16.48
CA LEU A 245 12.11 32.17 17.31
C LEU A 245 13.50 31.96 16.69
N THR A 246 14.51 31.81 17.55
CA THR A 246 15.87 31.43 17.14
C THR A 246 15.92 29.96 16.70
N TYR A 247 16.94 29.57 15.94
CA TYR A 247 17.13 28.17 15.54
C TYR A 247 17.29 27.25 16.75
N GLU A 248 17.93 27.72 17.82
CA GLU A 248 18.12 27.01 19.07
C GLU A 248 16.79 26.77 19.80
N GLU A 249 15.90 27.77 19.82
CA GLU A 249 14.56 27.64 20.40
C GLU A 249 13.69 26.68 19.59
N ILE A 250 13.72 26.77 18.26
CA ILE A 250 12.96 25.88 17.38
C ILE A 250 13.46 24.44 17.51
N ALA A 251 14.78 24.23 17.51
CA ALA A 251 15.40 22.91 17.71
C ALA A 251 14.95 22.28 19.03
N LYS A 252 14.93 23.09 20.10
CA LYS A 252 14.48 22.63 21.41
C LYS A 252 12.98 22.29 21.45
N ILE A 253 12.12 23.11 20.85
CA ILE A 253 10.66 22.90 20.89
C ILE A 253 10.23 21.73 20.00
N ALA A 254 10.78 21.64 18.79
CA ALA A 254 10.47 20.58 17.84
C ALA A 254 11.25 19.28 18.09
N GLU A 255 12.12 19.25 19.12
CA GLU A 255 13.02 18.13 19.42
C GLU A 255 13.90 17.70 18.23
N LEU A 256 14.36 18.68 17.45
CA LEU A 256 15.28 18.51 16.33
C LEU A 256 16.68 19.01 16.70
N THR A 257 17.68 18.62 15.94
CA THR A 257 19.01 19.23 16.03
C THR A 257 19.00 20.62 15.37
N ILE A 258 19.90 21.50 15.84
CA ILE A 258 20.06 22.85 15.26
C ILE A 258 20.41 22.76 13.77
N ASP A 259 21.22 21.78 13.36
CA ASP A 259 21.60 21.59 11.97
C ASP A 259 20.42 21.14 11.10
N GLU A 260 19.53 20.30 11.62
CA GLU A 260 18.27 19.94 10.94
C GLU A 260 17.39 21.18 10.73
N VAL A 261 17.23 22.03 11.75
CA VAL A 261 16.45 23.28 11.64
C VAL A 261 17.06 24.23 10.60
N ARG A 262 18.38 24.42 10.61
CA ARG A 262 19.09 25.23 9.61
C ARG A 262 18.92 24.69 8.19
N ALA A 263 18.93 23.37 8.02
CA ALA A 263 18.71 22.74 6.73
C ALA A 263 17.28 22.91 6.23
N LEU A 264 16.29 22.94 7.12
CA LEU A 264 14.89 23.21 6.76
C LEU A 264 14.71 24.63 6.26
N ASP A 265 15.33 25.62 6.91
CA ASP A 265 15.22 27.03 6.54
C ASP A 265 15.78 27.31 5.13
N LYS A 266 16.96 26.73 4.81
CA LYS A 266 17.56 26.83 3.46
C LYS A 266 16.66 26.31 2.34
N LYS A 267 15.79 25.33 2.63
CA LYS A 267 14.83 24.75 1.68
C LYS A 267 13.53 25.55 1.57
N VAL A 268 13.25 26.45 2.51
CA VAL A 268 12.09 27.37 2.46
C VAL A 268 12.46 28.63 1.67
N THR A 269 13.72 29.07 1.74
CA THR A 269 14.24 30.23 0.99
C THR A 269 14.64 29.95 -0.46
N ALA A 270 14.58 28.70 -0.93
CA ALA A 270 14.91 28.27 -2.30
C ALA A 270 13.64 27.92 -3.08
#